data_AF-A0A420VD12-F1
#
_entry.id   AF-A0A420VD12-F1
#
_cell.length_a   1.000
_cell.length_b   1.000
_cell.length_c   1.000
_cell.angle_alpha   90.00
_cell.angle_beta   90.00
_cell.angle_gamma   90.00
#
_symmetry.space_group_name_H-M   'P 1'
#
loop_
_entity.id
_entity.type
_entity.pdbx_description
1 polymer ?
#
loop_
_entity_poly.entity_id
_entity_poly.type
_entity_poly.pdbx_seq_one_letter_code
_entity_poly.pdbx_strand_id
1 'polypeptide(L)' 'MEKWIFLALILFVLISFYLHLFGLIHVLPLLFTSFLLFSSYFLLFFFLHNRNRFRGFKK' A
#
# COMPACT_ATOMS: atom_id res chain seq x y z
N MET A 1 15.51 -4.51 8.47
CA MET A 1 14.22 -5.11 8.09
C MET A 1 13.27 -4.08 7.49
N GLU A 2 13.07 -2.93 8.15
CA GLU A 2 12.21 -1.82 7.67
C GLU A 2 12.40 -1.42 6.19
N LYS A 3 13.64 -1.38 5.68
CA LYS A 3 13.91 -1.00 4.27
C LYS A 3 13.33 -2.00 3.27
N TRP A 4 13.42 -3.29 3.57
CA TRP A 4 12.88 -4.36 2.71
C TRP A 4 11.35 -4.38 2.76
N ILE A 5 10.77 -4.15 3.95
CA ILE A 5 9.32 -4.00 4.12
C ILE A 5 8.82 -2.80 3.32
N PHE A 6 9.52 -1.67 3.40
CA PHE A 6 9.20 -0.48 2.61
C PHE A 6 9.27 -0.74 1.11
N LEU A 7 10.33 -1.42 0.63
CA LEU A 7 10.46 -1.80 -0.77
C LEU A 7 9.32 -2.74 -1.23
N ALA A 8 8.95 -3.71 -0.40
CA ALA A 8 7.84 -4.63 -0.67
C ALA A 8 6.49 -3.89 -0.73
N LEU A 9 6.25 -2.91 0.15
CA LEU A 9 5.04 -2.09 0.11
C LEU A 9 4.96 -1.22 -1.15
N ILE A 10 6.09 -0.65 -1.60
CA ILE A 10 6.14 0.09 -2.87
C ILE A 10 5.82 -0.84 -4.05
N LEU A 11 6.44 -2.02 -4.10
CA LEU A 11 6.16 -3.02 -5.14
C LEU A 11 4.68 -3.45 -5.11
N PHE A 12 4.11 -3.65 -3.92
CA PHE A 12 2.71 -4.01 -3.75
C PHE A 12 1.75 -2.94 -4.29
N VAL A 13 2.05 -1.66 -4.05
CA VAL A 13 1.28 -0.54 -4.62
C VAL A 13 1.38 -0.52 -6.14
N LEU A 14 2.58 -0.69 -6.69
CA LEU A 14 2.78 -0.72 -8.15
C LEU A 14 2.00 -1.87 -8.79
N ILE A 15 2.09 -3.09 -8.25
CA ILE A 15 1.36 -4.25 -8.75
C ILE A 15 -0.16 -4.03 -8.66
N SER A 16 -0.64 -3.50 -7.53
CA SER A 16 -2.07 -3.21 -7.33
C SER A 16 -2.57 -2.14 -8.31
N PHE A 17 -1.73 -1.15 -8.64
CA PHE A 17 -2.04 -0.13 -9.62
C PHE A 17 -2.23 -0.73 -11.03
N TYR A 18 -1.30 -1.59 -11.48
CA TYR A 18 -1.45 -2.29 -12.77
C TYR A 18 -2.70 -3.20 -12.79
N LEU A 19 -2.99 -3.92 -11.70
CA LEU A 19 -4.23 -4.69 -11.58
C LEU A 19 -5.48 -3.81 -11.65
N HIS A 20 -5.43 -2.61 -11.08
CA HIS A 20 -6.54 -1.66 -11.16
C HIS A 20 -6.75 -1.13 -12.58
N LEU A 21 -5.68 -0.91 -13.37
CA LEU A 21 -5.81 -0.58 -14.79
C LEU A 21 -6.59 -1.66 -15.55
N PHE A 22 -6.34 -2.95 -15.27
CA PHE A 22 -7.14 -4.04 -15.82
C PHE A 22 -8.61 -4.01 -15.36
N GLY A 23 -8.86 -3.56 -14.12
CA GLY A 23 -10.22 -3.32 -13.64
C GLY A 23 -10.95 -2.19 -14.37
N LEU A 24 -10.25 -1.11 -14.72
CA LEU A 24 -10.80 0.03 -15.46
C LEU A 24 -11.21 -0.33 -16.88
N ILE A 25 -10.50 -1.26 -17.52
CA ILE A 25 -10.88 -1.79 -18.84
C ILE A 25 -11.84 -3.00 -18.76
N HIS A 26 -12.47 -3.23 -17.61
CA HIS A 26 -13.44 -4.30 -17.37
C HIS A 26 -12.90 -5.74 -17.55
N VAL A 27 -11.59 -5.95 -17.54
CA VAL A 27 -10.98 -7.30 -17.57
C VAL A 27 -11.12 -7.99 -16.20
N LEU A 28 -11.06 -7.20 -15.12
CA LEU A 28 -11.27 -7.67 -13.75
C LEU A 28 -12.41 -6.89 -13.08
N PRO A 29 -13.06 -7.42 -12.04
CA PRO A 29 -14.09 -6.69 -11.30
C PRO A 29 -13.52 -5.41 -10.68
N LEU A 30 -14.02 -4.25 -11.11
CA LEU A 30 -13.51 -2.94 -10.69
C LEU A 30 -13.56 -2.76 -9.16
N LEU A 31 -14.62 -3.21 -8.50
CA LEU A 31 -14.74 -3.12 -7.04
C LEU A 31 -13.61 -3.87 -6.31
N PHE A 32 -13.24 -5.05 -6.81
CA PHE A 32 -12.19 -5.86 -6.22
C PHE A 32 -10.82 -5.18 -6.39
N THR A 33 -10.50 -4.71 -7.60
CA THR A 33 -9.21 -4.07 -7.86
C THR A 33 -9.11 -2.71 -7.15
N SER A 34 -10.20 -1.96 -7.03
CA SER A 34 -10.29 -0.75 -6.21
C SER A 34 -10.01 -1.03 -4.73
N PHE A 35 -10.60 -2.10 -4.16
CA PHE A 35 -10.38 -2.47 -2.76
C PHE A 35 -8.92 -2.90 -2.51
N LEU A 36 -8.33 -3.62 -3.48
CA LEU A 36 -6.93 -4.02 -3.43
C LEU A 36 -5.99 -2.80 -3.46
N LEU A 37 -6.22 -1.88 -4.41
CA LEU A 37 -5.43 -0.66 -4.54
C LEU A 37 -5.56 0.22 -3.29
N PHE A 38 -6.77 0.41 -2.77
CA PHE A 38 -7.00 1.11 -1.51
C PHE A 38 -6.23 0.48 -0.34
N SER A 39 -6.29 -0.85 -0.19
CA SER A 39 -5.57 -1.57 0.86
C SER A 39 -4.06 -1.38 0.74
N SER A 40 -3.52 -1.36 -0.48
CA SER A 40 -2.09 -1.12 -0.71
C SER A 40 -1.65 0.27 -0.25
N TYR A 41 -2.42 1.32 -0.56
CA TYR A 41 -2.16 2.66 -0.07
C TYR A 41 -2.31 2.76 1.43
N PHE A 42 -3.36 2.17 2.00
CA PHE A 42 -3.61 2.16 3.45
C PHE A 42 -2.42 1.55 4.20
N LEU A 43 -1.92 0.39 3.77
CA LEU A 43 -0.77 -0.25 4.39
C LEU A 43 0.50 0.60 4.27
N LEU A 44 0.75 1.21 3.11
CA LEU A 44 1.90 2.10 2.91
C LEU A 44 1.84 3.30 3.88
N PHE A 45 0.69 3.97 3.97
CA PHE A 45 0.53 5.12 4.86
C PHE A 45 0.56 4.73 6.33
N PHE A 46 -0.03 3.60 6.71
CA PHE A 46 0.04 3.07 8.06
C PHE A 46 1.50 2.80 8.47
N PHE A 47 2.28 2.19 7.58
CA PHE A 47 3.71 1.94 7.80
C PHE A 47 4.51 3.25 7.95
N LEU A 48 4.29 4.21 7.05
CA LEU A 48 4.95 5.53 7.10
C LEU A 48 4.59 6.32 8.36
N HIS A 49 3.32 6.28 8.76
CA HIS A 49 2.83 6.94 9.96
C HIS A 49 3.49 6.36 11.22
N ASN A 50 3.55 5.03 11.34
CA ASN A 50 4.17 4.39 12.49
C ASN A 50 5.69 4.66 12.57
N ARG A 51 6.36 4.82 11.42
CA ARG A 51 7.79 5.18 11.35
C ARG A 51 8.07 6.60 11.86
N ASN A 52 7.14 7.53 11.65
CA ASN A 52 7.26 8.93 12.08
C ASN A 52 6.62 9.21 13.44
N ARG A 53 6.22 8.17 14.20
CA ARG A 53 5.63 8.32 15.52
C ARG A 53 6.68 8.87 16.49
N PHE A 54 6.40 10.03 17.09
CA PHE A 54 7.21 10.58 18.18
C PHE A 54 7.32 9.55 19.30
N ARG A 55 8.54 9.08 19.59
CA ARG A 55 8.77 7.98 20.54
C ARG A 55 8.71 8.39 22.01
N GLY A 56 8.34 9.65 22.30
CA GLY A 56 8.40 10.22 23.64
C GLY A 56 9.83 10.34 24.16
N PHE A 57 9.99 11.05 25.27
CA PHE A 57 11.21 10.95 26.07
C PHE A 57 11.17 9.60 26.79
N LYS A 58 11.92 8.62 26.30
CA LYS A 58 12.17 7.39 27.07
C LYS A 58 12.87 7.81 28.37
N LYS A 59 12.22 7.52 29.50
CA LYS A 59 12.80 7.65 30.84
C LYS A 59 13.72 6.46 31.12
#